data_AF-A0A2G9P3Y2-F1
#
_entry.id   AF-A0A2G9P3Y2-F1
#
_cell.length_a   1.000
_cell.length_b   1.000
_cell.length_c   1.000
_cell.angle_alpha   90.00
_cell.angle_beta   90.00
_cell.angle_gamma   90.00
#
_symmetry.space_group_name_H-M   'P 1'
#
loop_
_entity.id
_entity.type
_entity.pdbx_description
1 polymer ?
#
loop_
_entity_poly.entity_id
_entity_poly.type
_entity_poly.pdbx_seq_one_letter_code
_entity_poly.pdbx_strand_id
1 'polypeptide(L)'
;MLVESILVVSFALVLDLTLGDPRTKFHPTTWIGSFIAKLTLHTKNSSENLEKLGGVFIILISIGIVISLVISLDIGINLISVDYIYIVVSVIAGSVLLKSTIAIKGMEKHAVAVVAALEQDDIS
;
A
#
# COMPACT_ATOMS: atom_id res chain seq x y z
N MET A 1 19.78 -0.04 -10.59
CA MET A 1 18.91 -0.66 -11.60
C MET A 1 18.65 -2.15 -11.29
N LEU A 2 19.21 -3.15 -11.99
CA LEU A 2 18.76 -4.55 -11.81
C LEU A 2 19.16 -5.17 -10.46
N VAL A 3 20.40 -4.96 -10.00
CA VAL A 3 20.88 -5.45 -8.69
C VAL A 3 20.08 -4.83 -7.56
N GLU A 4 19.83 -3.53 -7.64
CA GLU A 4 19.01 -2.78 -6.68
C GLU A 4 17.58 -3.30 -6.60
N SER A 5 16.93 -3.57 -7.75
CA SER A 5 15.58 -4.15 -7.76
C SER A 5 15.55 -5.55 -7.15
N ILE A 6 16.56 -6.38 -7.42
CA ILE A 6 16.68 -7.71 -6.78
C ILE A 6 16.84 -7.56 -5.26
N LEU A 7 17.65 -6.60 -4.79
CA LEU A 7 17.82 -6.31 -3.37
C LEU A 7 16.50 -5.85 -2.74
N VAL A 8 15.78 -4.93 -3.37
CA VAL A 8 14.46 -4.44 -2.91
C VAL A 8 13.48 -5.60 -2.76
N VAL A 9 13.34 -6.45 -3.78
CA VAL A 9 12.42 -7.60 -3.74
C VAL A 9 12.83 -8.59 -2.67
N SER A 10 14.12 -8.92 -2.59
CA SER A 10 14.64 -9.86 -1.60
C SER A 10 14.41 -9.37 -0.17
N PHE A 11 14.73 -8.09 0.11
CA PHE A 11 14.48 -7.50 1.42
C PHE A 11 12.99 -7.39 1.74
N ALA A 12 12.15 -6.98 0.79
CA ALA A 12 10.70 -6.92 0.99
C ALA A 12 10.13 -8.29 1.37
N LEU A 13 10.54 -9.36 0.68
CA LEU A 13 10.12 -10.73 0.97
C LEU A 13 10.61 -11.20 2.34
N VAL A 14 11.89 -10.97 2.66
CA VAL A 14 12.43 -11.33 3.98
C VAL A 14 11.69 -10.58 5.08
N LEU A 15 11.41 -9.29 4.90
CA LEU A 15 10.67 -8.50 5.86
C LEU A 15 9.21 -8.96 6.00
N ASP A 16 8.54 -9.34 4.92
CA ASP A 16 7.18 -9.89 4.98
C ASP A 16 7.14 -11.25 5.69
N LEU A 17 8.05 -12.17 5.36
CA LEU A 17 8.09 -13.49 5.99
C LEU A 17 8.50 -13.44 7.47
N THR A 18 9.33 -12.47 7.88
CA THR A 18 9.77 -12.34 9.27
C THR A 18 8.81 -11.51 10.12
N LEU A 19 8.52 -10.28 9.71
CA LEU A 19 7.70 -9.33 10.47
C LEU A 19 6.20 -9.50 10.19
N GLY A 20 5.83 -10.19 9.10
CA GLY A 20 4.45 -10.26 8.63
C GLY A 20 3.93 -8.92 8.12
N ASP A 21 2.62 -8.84 7.95
CA ASP A 21 1.95 -7.60 7.62
C ASP A 21 2.10 -6.55 8.75
N PRO A 22 2.40 -5.29 8.41
CA PRO A 22 2.26 -4.20 9.38
C PRO A 22 0.88 -4.24 10.04
N ARG A 23 0.81 -3.82 11.31
CA ARG A 23 -0.50 -3.60 11.94
C ARG A 23 -1.30 -2.66 11.05
N THR A 24 -2.56 -2.98 10.81
CA THR A 24 -3.45 -2.44 9.75
C THR A 24 -3.40 -0.92 9.58
N LYS A 25 -3.06 -0.15 10.62
CA LYS A 25 -2.96 1.32 10.62
C LYS A 25 -1.81 1.91 9.78
N PHE A 26 -0.78 1.13 9.45
CA PHE A 26 0.43 1.62 8.78
C PHE A 26 0.51 1.26 7.30
N HIS A 27 -0.53 0.67 6.71
CA HIS A 27 -0.55 0.39 5.28
C HIS A 27 -1.00 1.62 4.49
N PRO A 28 -0.28 1.99 3.41
CA PRO A 28 -0.70 3.06 2.49
C PRO A 28 -2.13 2.86 1.96
N THR A 29 -2.54 1.61 1.76
CA THR A 29 -3.90 1.25 1.32
C THR A 29 -4.98 1.69 2.30
N THR A 30 -4.73 1.60 3.61
CA THR A 30 -5.69 2.09 4.62
C THR A 30 -5.78 3.60 4.68
N TRP A 31 -4.69 4.30 4.41
CA TRP A 31 -4.68 5.76 4.34
C TRP A 31 -5.48 6.25 3.13
N ILE A 32 -5.26 5.64 1.96
CA ILE A 32 -6.02 5.91 0.75
C ILE A 32 -7.50 5.58 0.95
N GLY A 33 -7.82 4.42 1.55
CA GLY A 33 -9.21 4.03 1.84
C GLY A 33 -9.91 5.02 2.78
N SER A 34 -9.25 5.47 3.84
CA SER A 34 -9.80 6.49 4.75
C SER A 34 -9.98 7.85 4.05
N PHE A 35 -9.04 8.22 3.17
CA PHE A 35 -9.13 9.44 2.38
C PHE A 35 -10.33 9.40 1.42
N ILE A 36 -10.47 8.31 0.66
CA ILE A 36 -11.61 8.08 -0.24
C ILE A 36 -12.92 8.14 0.55
N ALA A 37 -13.01 7.43 1.68
CA ALA A 37 -14.22 7.43 2.51
C ALA A 37 -14.65 8.84 2.95
N LYS A 38 -13.68 9.69 3.34
CA LYS A 38 -13.95 11.10 3.67
C LYS A 38 -14.43 11.89 2.47
N LEU A 39 -13.86 11.68 1.28
CA LEU A 39 -14.28 12.36 0.06
C LEU A 39 -15.67 11.91 -0.41
N THR A 40 -15.98 10.62 -0.30
CA THR A 40 -17.29 10.06 -0.68
C THR A 40 -18.42 10.67 0.15
N LEU A 41 -18.20 10.91 1.46
CA LEU A 41 -19.18 11.59 2.32
C LEU A 41 -19.53 12.99 1.82
N HIS A 42 -18.57 13.72 1.24
CA HIS A 42 -18.79 15.07 0.71
C HIS A 42 -19.42 15.10 -0.68
N THR A 43 -19.44 13.95 -1.36
CA THR A 43 -19.91 13.81 -2.74
C THR A 43 -21.36 13.30 -2.81
N LYS A 44 -21.87 12.76 -1.69
CA LYS A 44 -23.24 12.25 -1.60
C LYS A 44 -24.24 13.38 -1.81
N ASN A 45 -24.94 13.36 -2.94
CA ASN A 45 -25.90 14.38 -3.34
C ASN A 45 -27.19 13.72 -3.86
N SER A 46 -28.30 14.46 -3.91
CA SER A 46 -29.61 13.94 -4.31
C SER A 46 -29.76 13.71 -5.83
N SER A 47 -28.80 14.17 -6.65
CA SER A 47 -28.84 14.02 -8.11
C SER A 47 -27.87 12.94 -8.59
N GLU A 48 -28.40 11.93 -9.28
CA GLU A 48 -27.65 10.77 -9.79
C GLU A 48 -26.47 11.17 -10.69
N ASN A 49 -26.63 12.21 -11.51
CA ASN A 49 -25.57 12.70 -12.40
C ASN A 49 -24.43 13.38 -11.63
N LEU A 50 -24.74 14.09 -10.54
CA LEU A 50 -23.73 14.74 -9.70
C LEU A 50 -22.96 13.72 -8.86
N GLU A 51 -23.62 12.66 -8.41
CA GLU A 51 -22.98 11.56 -7.70
C GLU A 51 -21.98 10.80 -8.60
N LYS A 52 -22.37 10.48 -9.83
CA LYS A 52 -21.47 9.85 -10.82
C LYS A 52 -20.26 10.74 -11.13
N LEU A 53 -20.48 12.04 -11.37
CA LEU A 53 -19.41 12.98 -11.66
C LEU A 53 -18.44 13.11 -10.47
N GLY A 54 -18.97 13.22 -9.25
CA GLY A 54 -18.15 13.29 -8.06
C GLY A 54 -17.35 12.00 -7.81
N GLY A 55 -17.91 10.82 -8.11
CA GLY A 55 -17.17 9.56 -8.08
C GLY A 55 -15.94 9.57 -8.99
N VAL A 56 -16.06 10.11 -10.21
CA VAL A 56 -14.92 10.28 -11.14
C VAL A 56 -13.87 11.22 -10.55
N PHE A 57 -14.29 12.34 -9.95
CA PHE A 57 -13.35 13.27 -9.30
C PHE A 57 -12.62 12.63 -8.11
N ILE A 58 -13.30 11.83 -7.30
CA ILE A 58 -12.67 11.10 -6.18
C ILE A 58 -11.53 10.21 -6.70
N ILE A 59 -11.78 9.47 -7.78
CA ILE A 59 -10.78 8.60 -8.40
C ILE A 59 -9.61 9.44 -8.93
N LEU A 60 -9.88 10.48 -9.71
CA LEU A 60 -8.84 11.34 -10.29
C LEU A 60 -7.97 12.01 -9.23
N ILE A 61 -8.58 12.53 -8.17
CA ILE A 61 -7.87 13.16 -7.05
C ILE A 61 -7.02 12.13 -6.31
N SER A 62 -7.59 10.96 -6.01
CA SER A 62 -6.87 9.89 -5.28
C SER A 62 -5.67 9.39 -6.08
N ILE A 63 -5.85 9.12 -7.38
CA ILE A 63 -4.77 8.72 -8.29
C ILE A 63 -3.72 9.84 -8.38
N GLY A 64 -4.15 11.08 -8.57
CA GLY A 64 -3.25 12.23 -8.67
C GLY A 64 -2.37 12.40 -7.44
N ILE A 65 -2.93 12.23 -6.24
CA ILE A 65 -2.18 12.29 -4.98
C ILE A 65 -1.15 11.16 -4.89
N VAL A 66 -1.55 9.92 -5.20
CA VAL A 66 -0.64 8.76 -5.12
C VAL A 66 0.50 8.89 -6.13
N ILE A 67 0.20 9.25 -7.38
CA ILE A 67 1.22 9.47 -8.41
C ILE A 67 2.17 10.58 -8.00
N SER A 68 1.64 11.73 -7.53
CA SER A 68 2.46 12.85 -7.09
C SER A 68 3.40 12.46 -5.95
N LEU A 69 2.91 11.67 -4.98
CA LEU A 69 3.72 11.19 -3.85
C LEU A 69 4.86 10.27 -4.33
N VAL A 70 4.57 9.33 -5.22
CA VAL A 70 5.57 8.39 -5.76
C VAL A 70 6.63 9.13 -6.58
N ILE A 71 6.22 10.06 -7.45
CA ILE A 71 7.15 10.86 -8.25
C ILE A 71 8.00 11.76 -7.35
N SER A 72 7.40 12.40 -6.34
CA SER A 72 8.14 13.26 -5.41
C SER A 72 9.17 12.47 -4.61
N LEU A 73 8.85 11.23 -4.22
CA LEU A 73 9.78 10.33 -3.57
C LEU A 73 10.95 9.96 -4.49
N ASP A 74 10.67 9.58 -5.75
CA ASP A 74 11.69 9.25 -6.72
C ASP A 74 12.64 10.42 -6.99
N ILE A 75 12.09 11.62 -7.23
CA ILE A 75 12.89 12.85 -7.38
C ILE A 75 13.72 13.11 -6.12
N GLY A 76 13.12 12.98 -4.93
CA GLY A 76 13.81 13.17 -3.66
C GLY A 76 15.00 12.22 -3.46
N ILE A 77 14.86 10.96 -3.86
CA ILE A 77 15.94 9.97 -3.80
C ILE A 77 17.02 10.29 -4.85
N ASN A 78 16.62 10.66 -6.07
CA ASN A 78 17.55 11.00 -7.15
C ASN A 78 18.36 12.28 -6.89
N LEU A 79 17.93 13.15 -5.97
CA LEU A 79 18.69 14.33 -5.53
C LEU A 79 19.86 13.99 -4.59
N ILE A 80 19.95 12.75 -4.08
CA ILE A 80 21.04 12.33 -3.19
C ILE A 80 22.32 12.17 -4.01
N SER A 81 23.27 13.09 -3.82
CA SER A 81 24.52 13.13 -4.58
C SER A 81 25.56 12.09 -4.17
N VAL A 82 25.29 11.28 -3.15
CA VAL A 82 26.22 10.26 -2.62
C VAL A 82 25.73 8.88 -3.02
N ASP A 83 26.43 8.24 -3.96
CA ASP A 83 26.02 6.97 -4.60
C ASP A 83 25.69 5.84 -3.61
N TYR A 84 26.49 5.67 -2.55
CA TYR A 84 26.22 4.64 -1.55
C TYR A 84 24.94 4.92 -0.75
N ILE A 85 24.72 6.18 -0.39
CA ILE A 85 23.52 6.60 0.36
C ILE A 85 22.29 6.46 -0.53
N TYR A 86 22.40 6.83 -1.81
CA TYR A 86 21.35 6.64 -2.81
C TYR A 86 20.87 5.18 -2.83
N ILE A 87 21.79 4.21 -2.97
CA ILE A 87 21.44 2.78 -3.03
C ILE A 87 20.75 2.34 -1.73
N VAL A 88 21.30 2.71 -0.57
CA VAL A 88 20.73 2.31 0.72
C VAL A 88 19.32 2.87 0.92
N VAL A 89 19.12 4.16 0.65
CA VAL A 89 17.81 4.83 0.81
C VAL A 89 16.81 4.25 -0.18
N SER A 90 17.20 4.06 -1.44
CA SER A 90 16.33 3.46 -2.46
C SER A 90 15.90 2.04 -2.08
N VAL A 91 16.84 1.21 -1.61
CA VAL A 91 16.54 -0.17 -1.19
C VAL A 91 15.57 -0.16 0.00
N ILE A 92 15.79 0.69 1.01
CA ILE A 92 14.91 0.76 2.17
C ILE A 92 13.52 1.27 1.77
N ALA A 93 13.44 2.39 1.05
CA ALA A 93 12.17 2.97 0.64
C ALA A 93 11.37 2.02 -0.25
N GLY A 94 12.02 1.43 -1.27
CA GLY A 94 11.43 0.43 -2.14
C GLY A 94 10.98 -0.81 -1.39
N SER A 95 11.81 -1.33 -0.47
CA SER A 95 11.46 -2.53 0.30
C SER A 95 10.28 -2.29 1.23
N VAL A 96 10.20 -1.12 1.88
CA VAL A 96 9.07 -0.77 2.76
C VAL A 96 7.78 -0.62 1.94
N LEU A 97 7.84 0.07 0.80
CA LEU A 97 6.70 0.20 -0.11
C LEU A 97 6.23 -1.18 -0.60
N LEU A 98 7.16 -2.03 -1.06
CA LEU A 98 6.84 -3.34 -1.61
C LEU A 98 6.38 -4.33 -0.52
N LYS A 99 6.95 -4.30 0.68
CA LYS A 99 6.46 -5.06 1.83
C LYS A 99 5.02 -4.67 2.18
N SER A 100 4.63 -3.41 1.99
CA SER A 100 3.26 -2.98 2.29
C SER A 100 2.21 -3.47 1.28
N THR A 101 2.64 -3.97 0.12
CA THR A 101 1.77 -4.52 -0.93
C THR A 101 1.79 -6.06 -0.98
N ILE A 102 2.87 -6.69 -0.52
CA ILE A 102 2.98 -8.14 -0.36
C ILE A 102 2.46 -8.54 1.03
N ALA A 103 1.62 -9.56 1.10
CA ALA A 103 0.96 -9.99 2.35
C ALA A 103 0.96 -11.52 2.51
N ILE A 104 2.10 -12.20 2.29
CA ILE A 104 2.16 -13.67 2.24
C ILE A 104 1.79 -14.24 3.61
N LYS A 105 2.49 -13.77 4.65
CA LYS A 105 2.29 -14.27 6.03
C LYS A 105 0.96 -13.82 6.62
N GLY A 106 0.49 -12.63 6.23
CA GLY A 106 -0.83 -12.15 6.62
C GLY A 106 -1.94 -13.02 6.05
N MET A 107 -1.91 -13.30 4.74
CA MET A 107 -2.89 -14.17 4.08
C MET A 107 -2.85 -15.59 4.62
N GLU A 108 -1.66 -16.16 4.87
CA GLU A 108 -1.52 -17.48 5.51
C GLU A 108 -2.28 -17.52 6.84
N LYS A 109 -2.06 -16.52 7.71
CA LYS A 109 -2.74 -16.46 9.02
C LYS A 109 -4.26 -16.40 8.89
N HIS A 110 -4.77 -15.61 7.94
CA HIS A 110 -6.22 -15.46 7.74
C HIS A 110 -6.82 -16.75 7.15
N ALA A 111 -6.13 -17.38 6.20
CA ALA A 111 -6.55 -18.65 5.62
C ALA A 111 -6.61 -19.77 6.68
N VAL A 112 -5.57 -19.90 7.51
CA VAL A 112 -5.53 -20.87 8.61
C VAL A 112 -6.64 -20.61 9.63
N ALA A 113 -6.94 -19.35 9.95
CA ALA A 113 -8.04 -19.01 10.85
C ALA A 113 -9.40 -19.44 10.30
N VAL A 114 -9.64 -19.26 9.00
CA VAL A 114 -10.87 -19.72 8.34
C VAL A 114 -10.95 -21.25 8.35
N VAL A 115 -9.87 -21.95 8.03
CA VAL A 115 -9.84 -23.43 8.08
C VAL A 115 -10.12 -23.94 9.49
N ALA A 116 -9.48 -23.35 10.51
CA ALA A 116 -9.69 -23.73 11.89
C ALA A 116 -11.13 -23.49 12.38
N ALA A 117 -11.78 -22.41 11.92
CA ALA A 117 -13.18 -22.13 12.25
C ALA A 117 -14.13 -23.16 11.60
N LEU A 118 -13.86 -23.55 10.34
CA LEU A 118 -14.62 -24.59 9.65
C LEU A 118 -14.45 -25.97 10.30
N GLU A 119 -13.25 -26.32 10.76
CA GLU A 119 -13.01 -27.59 11.47
C GLU A 119 -13.71 -27.64 12.84
N GLN A 120 -13.96 -26.49 13.46
CA GLN A 120 -14.63 -26.37 14.75
C GLN A 120 -16.16 -26.24 14.64
N ASP A 121 -16.72 -26.29 13.42
CA ASP A 121 -18.13 -26.01 13.12
C ASP A 121 -18.59 -24.64 13.66
N ASP A 122 -17.63 -23.72 13.84
CA ASP A 122 -17.83 -22.35 14.35
C ASP A 122 -17.97 -21.39 13.17
N ILE A 123 -19.12 -21.50 12.49
CA ILE A 123 -19.49 -20.76 11.28
C ILE A 123 -20.26 -19.45 11.59
N SER A 124 -20.24 -18.99 12.83
CA SER A 124 -20.94 -17.75 13.26
C SER A 124 -20.09 -16.48 13.23
#